data_AF-A0AAE0TW91-F1
#
_entry.id   AF-A0AAE0TW91-F1
#
_cell.length_a   1.000
_cell.length_b   1.000
_cell.length_c   1.000
_cell.angle_alpha   90.00
_cell.angle_beta   90.00
_cell.angle_gamma   90.00
#
_symmetry.space_group_name_H-M   'P 1'
#
loop_
_entity.id
_entity.type
_entity.pdbx_description
1 polymer ?
#
loop_
_entity_poly.entity_id
_entity_poly.type
_entity_poly.pdbx_seq_one_letter_code
_entity_poly.pdbx_strand_id
1 'polypeptide(L)'
;MQGTFYSASHPSRSPTPGGLRLEVQTGRLGIIGPKMLFAILAILPLAAATTSQLREWSTPIILDRSGGFQIGGTIISDPTNSTQTLSCDHGYMEYFIPWTPRQTSLVMWHSSSTQVFQNRWDGGQGYKDMFLRRGYPVYLWDGPRVGRANWACEPVNYVPGYRDQSNFAAWNFGPSYKNWWPDVQFPTQDDAAWQQATSARYDEFDTYANVLLHAHAAAIAADSGKVGNSIVYLTNSAGGLRAQMTAIRSNTTNIKGIVTYESIGYVFPDNVNITADTVGGFGPVVVPLAEFKKLAKVPAIQFVWGDHREPDNFYVLQSRRCAALINQYGGNAQVLMLGDDAGLKGSTHIPFADLDNAKVAALLDKFLAANHLDGYLSGDSRAVSTAISPSASQGRGKKPPHCSGKTQTVRHGELPGTGTQTWPGRHLLMVHSQMGTRGAMAEADAREARKTMEEAMRSFIFVV
;
A
#
# COMPACT_ATOMS: atom_id res chain seq x y z
N MET A 1 40.89 -4.46 37.63
CA MET A 1 41.51 -3.41 38.46
C MET A 1 41.66 -2.16 37.60
N GLN A 2 41.33 -0.98 38.14
CA GLN A 2 41.59 0.36 37.59
C GLN A 2 41.05 0.66 36.16
N GLY A 3 40.36 1.76 35.86
CA GLY A 3 39.89 2.87 36.70
C GLY A 3 40.35 4.23 36.18
N THR A 4 39.51 4.90 35.39
CA THR A 4 39.68 6.30 35.00
C THR A 4 38.31 6.99 34.94
N PHE A 5 38.12 7.98 35.83
CA PHE A 5 36.95 8.85 35.84
C PHE A 5 37.18 10.05 34.91
N TYR A 6 36.12 10.54 34.28
CA TYR A 6 36.02 11.95 33.92
C TYR A 6 34.69 12.51 34.43
N SER A 7 34.78 13.56 35.25
CA SER A 7 33.64 14.32 35.76
C SER A 7 33.50 15.59 34.93
N ALA A 8 32.28 15.91 34.52
CA ALA A 8 31.95 17.17 33.86
C ALA A 8 30.77 17.82 34.61
N SER A 9 31.01 19.00 35.17
CA SER A 9 30.08 19.74 36.01
C SER A 9 29.11 20.60 35.18
N HIS A 10 27.83 20.60 35.55
CA HIS A 10 26.88 21.60 35.09
C HIS A 10 26.99 22.89 35.93
N PRO A 11 27.03 24.08 35.29
CA PRO A 11 26.69 25.33 35.94
C PRO A 11 25.19 25.64 35.77
N SER A 12 24.44 25.60 36.86
CA SER A 12 23.08 26.14 36.89
C SER A 12 23.12 27.67 36.91
N ARG A 13 22.25 28.32 36.10
CA ARG A 13 21.93 29.74 36.25
C ARG A 13 20.42 29.93 36.14
N SER A 14 19.82 30.37 37.24
CA SER A 14 18.44 30.82 37.32
C SER A 14 18.33 32.26 36.78
N PRO A 15 17.25 32.60 36.03
CA PRO A 15 16.93 33.97 35.70
C PRO A 15 16.20 34.67 36.86
N THR A 16 16.59 35.90 37.17
CA THR A 16 15.86 36.79 38.07
C THR A 16 14.67 37.45 37.35
N PRO A 17 13.55 37.74 38.04
CA PRO A 17 12.42 38.42 37.43
C PRO A 17 12.65 39.94 37.36
N GLY A 18 12.64 40.50 36.15
CA GLY A 18 12.64 41.94 35.92
C GLY A 18 11.27 42.56 36.21
N GLY A 19 11.20 43.43 37.22
CA GLY A 19 9.95 44.14 37.57
C GLY A 19 9.68 45.32 36.63
N LEU A 20 8.52 45.31 35.97
CA LEU A 20 8.04 46.44 35.16
C LEU A 20 7.39 47.50 36.08
N ARG A 21 7.96 48.71 36.16
CA ARG A 21 7.29 49.87 36.78
C ARG A 21 6.52 50.64 35.70
N LEU A 22 5.20 50.74 35.88
CA LEU A 22 4.36 51.69 35.16
C LEU A 22 4.22 52.97 35.99
N GLU A 23 4.80 54.08 35.52
CA GLU A 23 4.52 55.40 36.07
C GLU A 23 3.20 55.92 35.51
N VAL A 24 2.26 56.26 36.40
CA VAL A 24 0.99 56.89 36.04
C VAL A 24 1.14 58.41 36.22
N GLN A 25 1.38 59.12 35.11
CA GLN A 25 1.36 60.58 35.11
C GLN A 25 -0.08 61.09 34.99
N THR A 26 -0.55 61.82 35.99
CA THR A 26 -1.88 62.45 36.00
C THR A 26 -1.81 63.89 35.45
N GLY A 27 -2.21 64.05 34.18
CA GLY A 27 -2.32 65.34 33.50
C GLY A 27 -3.73 65.94 33.58
N ARG A 28 -3.84 67.26 33.72
CA ARG A 28 -5.09 67.97 34.05
C ARG A 28 -6.08 68.11 32.88
N LEU A 29 -7.36 68.15 33.24
CA LEU A 29 -8.49 68.50 32.38
C LEU A 29 -8.38 69.94 31.85
N GLY A 30 -8.60 70.14 30.54
CA GLY A 30 -8.70 71.45 29.91
C GLY A 30 -9.92 71.50 28.98
N ILE A 31 -10.81 72.47 29.19
CA ILE A 31 -12.06 72.63 28.43
C ILE A 31 -11.80 73.54 27.22
N ILE A 32 -12.07 73.05 26.00
CA ILE A 32 -12.08 73.85 24.76
C ILE A 32 -13.37 73.55 24.00
N GLY A 33 -14.02 74.60 23.48
CA GLY A 33 -15.41 74.58 23.01
C GLY A 33 -15.65 74.00 21.60
N PRO A 34 -16.92 73.89 21.19
CA PRO A 34 -17.31 73.14 19.99
C PRO A 34 -17.30 74.01 18.72
N LYS A 35 -16.38 73.74 17.78
CA LYS A 35 -16.52 73.92 16.31
C LYS A 35 -15.28 73.44 15.57
N MET A 36 -15.49 72.70 14.47
CA MET A 36 -14.49 72.15 13.53
C MET A 36 -13.53 71.13 14.17
N LEU A 37 -13.45 69.87 13.72
CA LEU A 37 -13.20 69.48 12.34
C LEU A 37 -13.74 68.06 12.04
N PHE A 38 -14.43 67.89 10.92
CA PHE A 38 -14.75 66.56 10.37
C PHE A 38 -13.48 65.95 9.75
N ALA A 39 -12.79 65.06 10.46
CA ALA A 39 -11.92 64.01 9.89
C ALA A 39 -11.17 63.23 11.00
N ILE A 40 -11.78 62.20 11.58
CA ILE A 40 -11.02 61.09 12.16
C ILE A 40 -11.60 59.80 11.58
N LEU A 41 -10.73 59.08 10.85
CA LEU A 41 -11.00 57.77 10.26
C LEU A 41 -11.57 56.81 11.30
N ALA A 42 -12.48 55.95 10.87
CA ALA A 42 -12.95 54.83 11.67
C ALA A 42 -11.75 53.96 12.08
N ILE A 43 -11.45 53.94 13.37
CA ILE A 43 -10.60 52.91 13.98
C ILE A 43 -11.43 51.63 13.96
N LEU A 44 -11.35 50.89 12.85
CA LEU A 44 -11.77 49.50 12.79
C LEU A 44 -11.04 48.76 13.91
N PRO A 45 -11.74 48.10 14.85
CA PRO A 45 -11.08 47.11 15.68
C PRO A 45 -10.57 46.05 14.71
N LEU A 46 -9.24 45.88 14.66
CA LEU A 46 -8.60 44.80 13.93
C LEU A 46 -8.93 43.50 14.68
N ALA A 47 -10.16 43.03 14.49
CA ALA A 47 -10.59 41.73 14.95
C ALA A 47 -9.63 40.73 14.31
N ALA A 48 -8.78 40.14 15.16
CA ALA A 48 -7.95 39.04 14.73
C ALA A 48 -8.88 37.96 14.20
N ALA A 49 -8.95 37.85 12.87
CA ALA A 49 -9.59 36.76 12.17
C ALA A 49 -8.75 35.52 12.44
N THR A 50 -8.91 34.98 13.66
CA THR A 50 -8.64 33.59 13.95
C THR A 50 -9.52 32.82 12.99
N THR A 51 -8.90 32.38 11.90
CA THR A 51 -9.43 31.37 11.00
C THR A 51 -9.52 30.07 11.79
N SER A 52 -10.50 30.01 12.70
CA SER A 52 -11.10 28.76 13.08
C SER A 52 -11.63 28.17 11.78
N GLN A 53 -10.83 27.27 11.20
CA GLN A 53 -11.39 26.27 10.31
C GLN A 53 -12.50 25.63 11.13
N LEU A 54 -13.74 25.95 10.77
CA LEU A 54 -14.91 25.27 11.29
C LEU A 54 -14.71 23.82 10.89
N ARG A 55 -14.26 23.02 11.86
CA ARG A 55 -14.03 21.60 11.68
C ARG A 55 -15.37 21.02 11.28
N GLU A 56 -15.56 20.75 9.99
CA GLU A 56 -16.85 20.28 9.49
C GLU A 56 -17.23 19.06 10.31
N TRP A 57 -18.40 19.14 10.96
CA TRP A 57 -18.94 18.07 11.78
C TRP A 57 -19.46 16.98 10.85
N SER A 58 -18.53 16.28 10.21
CA SER A 58 -18.82 15.07 9.49
C SER A 58 -19.49 14.09 10.46
N THR A 59 -20.60 13.50 10.02
CA THR A 59 -21.39 12.49 10.74
C THR A 59 -20.48 11.47 11.45
N PRO A 60 -20.84 10.81 12.56
CA PRO A 60 -20.01 9.72 13.07
C PRO A 60 -19.84 8.58 12.03
N ILE A 61 -18.69 7.89 12.01
CA ILE A 61 -18.61 6.58 11.33
C ILE A 61 -19.24 5.56 12.28
N ILE A 62 -20.30 4.89 11.84
CA ILE A 62 -20.97 3.84 12.62
C ILE A 62 -20.65 2.50 11.94
N LEU A 63 -19.91 1.65 12.64
CA LEU A 63 -19.53 0.32 12.17
C LEU A 63 -20.44 -0.75 12.81
N ASP A 64 -20.82 -1.76 12.03
CA ASP A 64 -21.33 -3.03 12.54
C ASP A 64 -20.19 -3.79 13.24
N ARG A 65 -19.02 -3.84 12.57
CA ARG A 65 -17.82 -4.52 13.08
C ARG A 65 -16.55 -4.05 12.40
N SER A 66 -15.43 -4.25 13.09
CA SER A 66 -14.07 -4.08 12.56
C SER A 66 -13.13 -5.11 13.17
N GLY A 67 -12.01 -5.39 12.51
CA GLY A 67 -10.98 -6.31 12.99
C GLY A 67 -9.97 -6.62 11.89
N GLY A 68 -9.24 -7.72 12.04
CA GLY A 68 -8.34 -8.19 10.99
C GLY A 68 -8.12 -9.70 11.00
N PHE A 69 -7.59 -10.22 9.90
CA PHE A 69 -7.30 -11.65 9.73
C PHE A 69 -6.20 -11.90 8.68
N GLN A 70 -5.47 -13.00 8.86
CA GLN A 70 -4.53 -13.55 7.90
C GLN A 70 -5.26 -14.41 6.86
N ILE A 71 -4.76 -14.43 5.62
CA ILE A 71 -5.33 -15.25 4.53
C ILE A 71 -4.29 -15.60 3.46
N GLY A 72 -4.44 -16.77 2.85
CA GLY A 72 -3.39 -17.37 2.02
C GLY A 72 -2.19 -17.81 2.86
N GLY A 73 -1.00 -17.76 2.26
CA GLY A 73 0.23 -18.28 2.87
C GLY A 73 0.34 -19.79 2.80
N THR A 74 1.42 -20.31 3.39
CA THR A 74 1.75 -21.73 3.42
C THR A 74 2.32 -22.13 4.78
N ILE A 75 2.42 -23.44 5.01
CA ILE A 75 3.06 -24.02 6.18
C ILE A 75 4.24 -24.86 5.69
N ILE A 76 5.46 -24.48 6.06
CA ILE A 76 6.68 -25.24 5.75
C ILE A 76 7.19 -25.96 7.01
N SER A 77 7.85 -27.11 6.83
CA SER A 77 8.52 -27.83 7.92
C SER A 77 9.94 -27.30 8.14
N ASP A 78 10.41 -27.31 9.39
CA ASP A 78 11.81 -27.05 9.74
C ASP A 78 12.72 -28.13 9.11
N PRO A 79 13.73 -27.77 8.28
CA PRO A 79 14.63 -28.73 7.63
C PRO A 79 15.46 -29.59 8.60
N THR A 80 15.63 -29.15 9.85
CA THR A 80 16.41 -29.83 10.89
C THR A 80 15.55 -30.63 11.87
N ASN A 81 14.26 -30.31 11.98
CA ASN A 81 13.31 -31.01 12.82
C ASN A 81 11.89 -30.98 12.22
N SER A 82 11.53 -32.03 11.48
CA SER A 82 10.25 -32.15 10.76
C SER A 82 9.00 -32.14 11.65
N THR A 83 9.13 -32.17 12.98
CA THR A 83 8.00 -31.97 13.92
C THR A 83 7.65 -30.49 14.13
N GLN A 84 8.52 -29.56 13.73
CA GLN A 84 8.31 -28.12 13.82
C GLN A 84 7.90 -27.55 12.45
N THR A 85 7.08 -26.49 12.47
CA THR A 85 6.56 -25.83 11.27
C THR A 85 6.56 -24.31 11.38
N LEU A 86 6.55 -23.64 10.23
CA LEU A 86 6.46 -22.19 10.08
C LEU A 86 5.26 -21.86 9.18
N SER A 87 4.30 -21.08 9.70
CA SER A 87 3.19 -20.53 8.91
C SER A 87 3.57 -19.16 8.36
N CYS A 88 3.77 -19.03 7.04
CA CYS A 88 4.45 -17.89 6.43
C CYS A 88 3.86 -17.49 5.06
N ASP A 89 4.33 -16.37 4.50
CA ASP A 89 3.89 -15.78 3.22
C ASP A 89 2.36 -15.56 3.11
N HIS A 90 1.69 -15.35 4.25
CA HIS A 90 0.27 -14.99 4.32
C HIS A 90 0.08 -13.51 3.97
N GLY A 91 -1.06 -13.15 3.38
CA GLY A 91 -1.52 -11.75 3.36
C GLY A 91 -2.28 -11.39 4.62
N TYR A 92 -2.36 -10.11 4.94
CA TYR A 92 -3.09 -9.58 6.09
C TYR A 92 -4.16 -8.60 5.64
N MET A 93 -5.36 -8.75 6.20
CA MET A 93 -6.52 -7.93 5.90
C MET A 93 -7.04 -7.29 7.18
N GLU A 94 -7.06 -5.96 7.23
CA GLU A 94 -7.84 -5.20 8.23
C GLU A 94 -9.16 -4.77 7.61
N TYR A 95 -10.28 -4.92 8.32
CA TYR A 95 -11.61 -4.67 7.78
C TYR A 95 -12.43 -3.74 8.67
N PHE A 96 -13.28 -2.95 8.02
CA PHE A 96 -14.21 -2.01 8.62
C PHE A 96 -15.56 -2.12 7.89
N ILE A 97 -16.59 -2.59 8.57
CA ILE A 97 -17.93 -2.81 7.99
C ILE A 97 -18.90 -1.76 8.54
N PRO A 98 -19.44 -0.84 7.71
CA PRO A 98 -20.47 0.10 8.14
C PRO A 98 -21.74 -0.59 8.63
N TRP A 99 -22.49 0.07 9.52
CA TRP A 99 -23.78 -0.41 10.03
C TRP A 99 -24.83 -0.67 8.94
N THR A 100 -24.81 0.14 7.88
CA THR A 100 -25.61 -0.06 6.65
C THR A 100 -24.67 -0.28 5.47
N PRO A 101 -24.16 -1.50 5.28
CA PRO A 101 -23.14 -1.80 4.28
C PRO A 101 -23.71 -1.87 2.86
N ARG A 102 -22.95 -1.36 1.90
CA ARG A 102 -23.10 -1.67 0.47
C ARG A 102 -22.64 -3.10 0.16
N GLN A 103 -23.12 -3.64 -0.95
CA GLN A 103 -22.79 -4.99 -1.41
C GLN A 103 -21.33 -5.10 -1.88
N THR A 104 -20.80 -4.02 -2.45
CA THR A 104 -19.42 -3.96 -2.94
C THR A 104 -18.44 -3.61 -1.83
N SER A 105 -17.46 -4.48 -1.61
CA SER A 105 -16.30 -4.22 -0.76
C SER A 105 -15.22 -3.48 -1.54
N LEU A 106 -14.59 -2.47 -0.91
CA LEU A 106 -13.44 -1.77 -1.45
C LEU A 106 -12.17 -2.28 -0.75
N VAL A 107 -11.31 -2.96 -1.51
CA VAL A 107 -10.01 -3.45 -1.02
C VAL A 107 -8.93 -2.47 -1.44
N MET A 108 -8.41 -1.72 -0.48
CA MET A 108 -7.40 -0.69 -0.67
C MET A 108 -5.99 -1.30 -0.56
N TRP A 109 -5.23 -1.22 -1.65
CA TRP A 109 -3.97 -1.97 -1.84
C TRP A 109 -2.88 -1.11 -2.50
N HIS A 110 -1.94 -0.63 -1.69
CA HIS A 110 -0.70 0.01 -2.14
C HIS A 110 0.43 -1.03 -2.16
N SER A 111 1.43 -0.90 -3.04
CA SER A 111 2.58 -1.83 -3.09
C SER A 111 3.40 -1.84 -1.79
N SER A 112 3.74 -0.65 -1.29
CA SER A 112 4.32 -0.39 0.04
C SER A 112 3.33 -0.50 1.21
N SER A 113 2.64 0.58 1.61
CA SER A 113 1.87 0.62 2.87
C SER A 113 0.41 1.02 2.68
N THR A 114 -0.50 0.37 3.40
CA THR A 114 -1.92 0.75 3.46
C THR A 114 -2.18 2.11 4.14
N GLN A 115 -1.17 2.70 4.80
CA GLN A 115 -1.27 4.01 5.46
C GLN A 115 -1.75 5.12 4.52
N VAL A 116 -1.36 5.11 3.24
CA VAL A 116 -1.69 6.17 2.27
C VAL A 116 -3.19 6.33 1.99
N PHE A 117 -4.02 5.35 2.37
CA PHE A 117 -5.48 5.46 2.23
C PHE A 117 -6.17 6.02 3.49
N GLN A 118 -5.47 6.17 4.61
CA GLN A 118 -6.08 6.52 5.90
C GLN A 118 -6.30 8.03 6.05
N ASN A 119 -5.27 8.82 5.73
CA ASN A 119 -5.27 10.28 5.86
C ASN A 119 -4.64 10.92 4.62
N ARG A 120 -4.99 12.18 4.38
CA ARG A 120 -4.27 13.06 3.44
C ARG A 120 -2.89 13.41 3.97
N TRP A 121 -2.07 13.99 3.09
CA TRP A 121 -0.76 14.56 3.43
C TRP A 121 -0.78 15.60 4.55
N ASP A 122 -1.87 16.38 4.67
CA ASP A 122 -2.08 17.37 5.74
C ASP A 122 -2.80 16.79 6.98
N GLY A 123 -2.88 15.47 7.11
CA GLY A 123 -3.64 14.79 8.16
C GLY A 123 -5.17 14.80 7.95
N GLY A 124 -5.66 15.42 6.87
CA GLY A 124 -7.08 15.44 6.52
C GLY A 124 -7.68 14.05 6.23
N GLN A 125 -8.98 14.01 5.93
CA GLN A 125 -9.71 12.75 5.76
C GLN A 125 -9.24 11.97 4.52
N GLY A 126 -8.75 10.74 4.73
CA GLY A 126 -8.38 9.83 3.64
C GLY A 126 -9.55 8.94 3.17
N TYR A 127 -9.29 8.23 2.06
CA TYR A 127 -10.25 7.35 1.39
C TYR A 127 -10.92 6.33 2.32
N LYS A 128 -10.20 5.73 3.28
CA LYS A 128 -10.78 4.77 4.24
C LYS A 128 -12.04 5.33 4.87
N ASP A 129 -11.93 6.52 5.47
CA ASP A 129 -13.02 7.12 6.22
C ASP A 129 -14.08 7.72 5.29
N MET A 130 -13.69 8.22 4.12
CA MET A 130 -14.61 8.76 3.11
C MET A 130 -15.55 7.67 2.57
N PHE A 131 -15.01 6.49 2.24
CA PHE A 131 -15.82 5.40 1.70
C PHE A 131 -16.61 4.64 2.77
N LEU A 132 -16.12 4.57 4.00
CA LEU A 132 -16.92 4.13 5.15
C LEU A 132 -18.14 5.04 5.37
N ARG A 133 -17.98 6.37 5.26
CA ARG A 133 -19.09 7.34 5.29
C ARG A 133 -20.10 7.14 4.16
N ARG A 134 -19.62 6.73 2.99
CA ARG A 134 -20.46 6.40 1.84
C ARG A 134 -21.12 5.02 1.95
N GLY A 135 -20.86 4.26 3.02
CA GLY A 135 -21.49 2.96 3.33
C GLY A 135 -20.77 1.75 2.75
N TYR A 136 -19.57 1.90 2.17
CA TYR A 136 -18.81 0.76 1.66
C TYR A 136 -18.10 0.00 2.78
N PRO A 137 -18.16 -1.35 2.81
CA PRO A 137 -17.17 -2.16 3.49
C PRO A 137 -15.76 -1.82 2.97
N VAL A 138 -14.86 -1.42 3.85
CA VAL A 138 -13.47 -1.08 3.50
C VAL A 138 -12.53 -2.12 4.11
N TYR A 139 -11.60 -2.58 3.28
CA TYR A 139 -10.57 -3.54 3.64
C TYR A 139 -9.20 -2.94 3.29
N LEU A 140 -8.29 -2.85 4.25
CA LEU A 140 -6.88 -2.51 4.02
C LEU A 140 -6.09 -3.81 3.85
N TRP A 141 -5.40 -3.96 2.72
CA TRP A 141 -4.64 -5.16 2.37
C TRP A 141 -3.13 -4.92 2.42
N ASP A 142 -2.46 -5.60 3.35
CA ASP A 142 -1.01 -5.77 3.31
C ASP A 142 -0.71 -7.13 2.66
N GLY A 143 0.02 -7.12 1.54
CA GLY A 143 0.38 -8.36 0.83
C GLY A 143 1.42 -9.19 1.62
N PRO A 144 1.63 -10.47 1.24
CA PRO A 144 2.71 -11.29 1.78
C PRO A 144 4.04 -10.54 1.88
N ARG A 145 4.75 -10.74 3.00
CA ARG A 145 6.07 -10.14 3.30
C ARG A 145 6.05 -8.62 3.53
N VAL A 146 4.92 -7.94 3.32
CA VAL A 146 4.76 -6.49 3.48
C VAL A 146 3.99 -6.16 4.77
N GLY A 147 4.40 -5.10 5.47
CA GLY A 147 3.64 -4.54 6.60
C GLY A 147 3.30 -5.55 7.70
N ARG A 148 2.00 -5.71 8.01
CA ARG A 148 1.52 -6.67 9.03
C ARG A 148 1.57 -8.14 8.58
N ALA A 149 1.93 -8.39 7.32
CA ALA A 149 2.12 -9.70 6.70
C ALA A 149 3.61 -10.05 6.49
N ASN A 150 4.53 -9.39 7.21
CA ASN A 150 5.99 -9.52 7.03
C ASN A 150 6.61 -10.90 7.35
N TRP A 151 5.83 -11.92 7.69
CA TRP A 151 6.32 -13.22 8.12
C TRP A 151 6.64 -14.13 6.92
N ALA A 152 7.83 -13.94 6.35
CA ALA A 152 8.27 -14.58 5.12
C ALA A 152 8.63 -16.07 5.27
N CYS A 153 8.48 -16.85 4.20
CA CYS A 153 8.98 -18.24 4.14
C CYS A 153 10.47 -18.36 3.77
N GLU A 154 11.11 -17.23 3.43
CA GLU A 154 12.53 -17.14 3.06
C GLU A 154 13.23 -16.02 3.85
N PRO A 155 14.57 -16.06 4.01
CA PRO A 155 15.29 -15.01 4.70
C PRO A 155 15.15 -13.65 4.00
N VAL A 156 14.66 -12.66 4.75
CA VAL A 156 14.54 -11.26 4.30
C VAL A 156 15.60 -10.42 5.00
N ASN A 157 16.39 -9.67 4.22
CA ASN A 157 17.39 -8.74 4.74
C ASN A 157 16.98 -7.30 4.42
N TYR A 158 16.85 -6.45 5.44
CA TYR A 158 16.61 -5.02 5.26
C TYR A 158 17.91 -4.22 5.44
N VAL A 159 18.20 -3.34 4.47
CA VAL A 159 19.29 -2.37 4.54
C VAL A 159 18.70 -0.98 4.24
N PRO A 160 18.87 0.03 5.11
CA PRO A 160 18.38 1.38 4.84
C PRO A 160 18.98 1.97 3.56
N GLY A 161 18.12 2.51 2.68
CA GLY A 161 18.52 3.20 1.46
C GLY A 161 18.09 4.67 1.47
N TYR A 162 18.99 5.57 1.08
CA TYR A 162 18.74 7.02 1.02
C TYR A 162 17.93 7.38 -0.23
N ARG A 163 16.63 7.08 -0.22
CA ARG A 163 15.74 7.20 -1.40
C ARG A 163 14.74 8.37 -1.35
N ASP A 164 14.64 9.12 -0.26
CA ASP A 164 13.56 10.10 -0.08
C ASP A 164 13.56 11.20 -1.17
N GLN A 165 14.73 11.73 -1.52
CA GLN A 165 14.86 12.78 -2.54
C GLN A 165 14.56 12.29 -3.96
N SER A 166 14.83 11.03 -4.29
CA SER A 166 14.42 10.46 -5.59
C SER A 166 12.94 10.10 -5.62
N ASN A 167 12.37 9.71 -4.47
CA ASN A 167 10.92 9.50 -4.34
C ASN A 167 10.12 10.78 -4.55
N PHE A 168 10.66 11.96 -4.22
CA PHE A 168 9.99 13.24 -4.52
C PHE A 168 9.58 13.35 -6.00
N ALA A 169 10.52 13.04 -6.91
CA ALA A 169 10.28 13.07 -8.35
C ALA A 169 9.46 11.86 -8.82
N ALA A 170 9.74 10.65 -8.31
CA ALA A 170 8.97 9.45 -8.65
C ALA A 170 7.48 9.58 -8.26
N TRP A 171 7.21 10.21 -7.12
CA TRP A 171 5.86 10.51 -6.62
C TRP A 171 5.23 11.77 -7.22
N ASN A 172 5.91 12.40 -8.18
CA ASN A 172 5.39 13.52 -8.97
C ASN A 172 5.02 14.77 -8.14
N PHE A 173 5.75 15.05 -7.06
CA PHE A 173 5.60 16.31 -6.31
C PHE A 173 6.25 17.51 -7.04
N GLY A 174 7.14 17.22 -7.98
CA GLY A 174 7.86 18.19 -8.80
C GLY A 174 9.05 17.52 -9.50
N PRO A 175 9.73 18.20 -10.44
CA PRO A 175 10.78 17.60 -11.26
C PRO A 175 12.06 17.27 -10.47
N SER A 176 12.29 17.89 -9.31
CA SER A 176 13.42 17.57 -8.43
C SER A 176 13.13 17.98 -6.98
N TYR A 177 13.81 17.38 -6.01
CA TYR A 177 13.54 17.60 -4.57
C TYR A 177 13.54 19.09 -4.17
N LYS A 178 12.45 19.51 -3.51
CA LYS A 178 12.11 20.91 -3.14
C LYS A 178 11.87 21.87 -4.31
N ASN A 179 11.96 21.42 -5.57
CA ASN A 179 11.42 22.12 -6.73
C ASN A 179 10.03 21.55 -7.02
N TRP A 180 9.01 22.11 -6.37
CA TRP A 180 7.62 21.65 -6.44
C TRP A 180 6.93 22.07 -7.75
N TRP A 181 5.94 21.30 -8.22
CA TRP A 181 4.99 21.84 -9.21
C TRP A 181 4.19 23.01 -8.57
N PRO A 182 3.96 24.13 -9.27
CA PRO A 182 3.28 25.30 -8.69
C PRO A 182 1.86 25.05 -8.19
N ASP A 183 1.21 24.00 -8.70
CA ASP A 183 -0.17 23.59 -8.43
C ASP A 183 -0.25 22.25 -7.67
N VAL A 184 0.88 21.71 -7.20
CA VAL A 184 0.95 20.39 -6.55
C VAL A 184 -0.04 20.28 -5.38
N GLN A 185 -0.79 19.19 -5.34
CA GLN A 185 -1.77 18.95 -4.26
C GLN A 185 -1.12 18.36 -2.99
N PHE A 186 0.00 18.96 -2.56
CA PHE A 186 0.78 18.60 -1.36
C PHE A 186 1.05 19.86 -0.49
N PRO A 187 1.06 19.77 0.85
CA PRO A 187 1.39 20.89 1.73
C PRO A 187 2.90 21.23 1.67
N THR A 188 3.32 21.97 0.64
CA THR A 188 4.74 22.23 0.30
C THR A 188 5.57 22.98 1.35
N GLN A 189 4.91 23.60 2.35
CA GLN A 189 5.55 24.35 3.44
C GLN A 189 5.57 23.58 4.77
N ASP A 190 5.11 22.32 4.78
CA ASP A 190 5.05 21.48 5.97
C ASP A 190 6.11 20.36 5.88
N ASP A 191 7.27 20.59 6.51
CA ASP A 191 8.34 19.59 6.60
C ASP A 191 7.89 18.33 7.40
N ALA A 192 6.88 18.43 8.29
CA ALA A 192 6.35 17.28 9.02
C ALA A 192 5.44 16.42 8.13
N ALA A 193 4.65 17.04 7.23
CA ALA A 193 3.91 16.31 6.20
C ALA A 193 4.86 15.56 5.24
N TRP A 194 5.99 16.17 4.86
CA TRP A 194 7.03 15.48 4.08
C TRP A 194 7.63 14.29 4.85
N GLN A 195 7.99 14.48 6.12
CA GLN A 195 8.47 13.40 6.98
C GLN A 195 7.42 12.27 7.14
N GLN A 196 6.14 12.61 7.25
CA GLN A 196 5.05 11.64 7.33
C GLN A 196 4.91 10.85 6.02
N ALA A 197 4.99 11.52 4.86
CA ALA A 197 4.95 10.88 3.56
C ALA A 197 6.13 9.90 3.34
N THR A 198 7.36 10.30 3.67
CA THR A 198 8.53 9.42 3.47
C THR A 198 8.68 8.32 4.52
N SER A 199 8.06 8.45 5.70
CA SER A 199 8.04 7.40 6.73
C SER A 199 6.87 6.42 6.59
N ALA A 200 5.81 6.75 5.83
CA ALA A 200 4.62 5.92 5.62
C ALA A 200 4.85 4.76 4.62
N ARG A 201 5.93 3.99 4.77
CA ARG A 201 6.34 2.92 3.83
C ARG A 201 6.93 1.68 4.48
N TYR A 202 6.69 0.55 3.82
CA TYR A 202 7.37 -0.72 3.97
C TYR A 202 8.25 -1.01 2.74
N ASP A 203 9.06 -2.06 2.80
CA ASP A 203 9.77 -2.52 1.61
C ASP A 203 8.81 -3.27 0.67
N GLU A 204 8.93 -3.04 -0.64
CA GLU A 204 7.86 -3.34 -1.61
C GLU A 204 8.04 -4.70 -2.32
N PHE A 205 9.20 -5.32 -2.14
CA PHE A 205 9.57 -6.64 -2.69
C PHE A 205 9.26 -6.78 -4.19
N ASP A 206 9.54 -5.76 -5.00
CA ASP A 206 9.17 -5.70 -6.43
C ASP A 206 10.01 -6.62 -7.31
N THR A 207 9.75 -7.92 -7.19
CA THR A 207 10.21 -8.98 -8.09
C THR A 207 9.00 -9.69 -8.69
N TYR A 208 9.16 -10.29 -9.87
CA TYR A 208 8.09 -11.05 -10.51
C TYR A 208 7.54 -12.18 -9.61
N ALA A 209 8.41 -12.86 -8.85
CA ALA A 209 8.01 -13.89 -7.90
C ALA A 209 7.05 -13.37 -6.82
N ASN A 210 7.32 -12.19 -6.24
CA ASN A 210 6.43 -11.59 -5.25
C ASN A 210 5.14 -11.03 -5.89
N VAL A 211 5.17 -10.56 -7.13
CA VAL A 211 3.93 -10.23 -7.87
C VAL A 211 3.01 -11.46 -7.94
N LEU A 212 3.55 -12.64 -8.27
CA LEU A 212 2.77 -13.88 -8.30
C LEU A 212 2.30 -14.31 -6.90
N LEU A 213 3.15 -14.18 -5.88
CA LEU A 213 2.83 -14.53 -4.49
C LEU A 213 1.67 -13.67 -3.95
N HIS A 214 1.75 -12.35 -4.10
CA HIS A 214 0.71 -11.44 -3.63
C HIS A 214 -0.59 -11.66 -4.40
N ALA A 215 -0.52 -11.87 -5.72
CA ALA A 215 -1.68 -12.17 -6.55
C ALA A 215 -2.35 -13.51 -6.17
N HIS A 216 -1.56 -14.50 -5.75
CA HIS A 216 -2.10 -15.77 -5.26
C HIS A 216 -2.82 -15.61 -3.91
N ALA A 217 -2.21 -14.94 -2.93
CA ALA A 217 -2.84 -14.68 -1.64
C ALA A 217 -4.12 -13.82 -1.76
N ALA A 218 -4.10 -12.80 -2.62
CA ALA A 218 -5.27 -11.96 -2.90
C ALA A 218 -6.38 -12.72 -3.64
N ALA A 219 -6.03 -13.66 -4.54
CA ALA A 219 -7.01 -14.51 -5.23
C ALA A 219 -7.71 -15.46 -4.25
N ILE A 220 -6.97 -16.06 -3.31
CA ILE A 220 -7.55 -16.84 -2.20
C ILE A 220 -8.49 -15.96 -1.37
N ALA A 221 -8.12 -14.70 -1.10
CA ALA A 221 -8.98 -13.78 -0.37
C ALA A 221 -10.29 -13.48 -1.12
N ALA A 222 -10.24 -13.20 -2.42
CA ALA A 222 -11.42 -12.98 -3.27
C ALA A 222 -12.32 -14.23 -3.37
N ASP A 223 -11.73 -15.40 -3.55
CA ASP A 223 -12.45 -16.67 -3.69
C ASP A 223 -13.05 -17.15 -2.35
N SER A 224 -12.53 -16.69 -1.20
CA SER A 224 -12.97 -17.14 0.14
C SER A 224 -14.36 -16.68 0.60
N GLY A 225 -14.95 -15.68 -0.07
CA GLY A 225 -16.19 -15.01 0.37
C GLY A 225 -16.06 -14.13 1.63
N LYS A 226 -14.93 -14.17 2.37
CA LYS A 226 -14.70 -13.32 3.57
C LYS A 226 -14.63 -11.82 3.26
N VAL A 227 -14.30 -11.48 2.01
CA VAL A 227 -14.23 -10.11 1.47
C VAL A 227 -15.54 -9.73 0.75
N GLY A 228 -16.56 -10.59 0.81
CA GLY A 228 -17.80 -10.46 0.04
C GLY A 228 -17.69 -10.97 -1.39
N ASN A 229 -18.83 -11.03 -2.08
CA ASN A 229 -18.96 -11.57 -3.45
C ASN A 229 -19.00 -10.47 -4.53
N SER A 230 -18.74 -9.22 -4.13
CA SER A 230 -18.59 -8.07 -5.01
C SER A 230 -17.41 -7.25 -4.50
N ILE A 231 -16.28 -7.32 -5.20
CA ILE A 231 -15.01 -6.73 -4.77
C ILE A 231 -14.53 -5.74 -5.82
N VAL A 232 -14.13 -4.55 -5.37
CA VAL A 232 -13.33 -3.62 -6.16
C VAL A 232 -11.96 -3.48 -5.51
N TYR A 233 -10.90 -3.79 -6.25
CA TYR A 233 -9.54 -3.45 -5.83
C TYR A 233 -9.27 -1.99 -6.17
N LEU A 234 -9.01 -1.18 -5.14
CA LEU A 234 -8.51 0.19 -5.25
C LEU A 234 -7.01 0.15 -5.02
N THR A 235 -6.22 0.22 -6.09
CA THR A 235 -4.78 0.02 -6.02
C THR A 235 -3.99 1.27 -6.31
N ASN A 236 -2.73 1.28 -5.88
CA ASN A 236 -1.77 2.31 -6.28
C ASN A 236 -0.41 1.70 -6.61
N SER A 237 0.34 2.37 -7.49
CA SER A 237 1.69 1.95 -7.87
C SER A 237 1.69 0.49 -8.38
N ALA A 238 2.67 -0.31 -7.98
CA ALA A 238 2.80 -1.70 -8.39
C ALA A 238 1.73 -2.65 -7.79
N GLY A 239 0.79 -2.12 -6.99
CA GLY A 239 -0.45 -2.81 -6.63
C GLY A 239 -1.37 -3.05 -7.84
N GLY A 240 -1.32 -2.19 -8.87
CA GLY A 240 -2.15 -2.30 -10.07
C GLY A 240 -1.87 -3.56 -10.88
N LEU A 241 -0.59 -3.88 -11.14
CA LEU A 241 -0.19 -5.14 -11.77
C LEU A 241 -0.60 -6.36 -10.91
N ARG A 242 -0.41 -6.27 -9.59
CA ARG A 242 -0.75 -7.36 -8.67
C ARG A 242 -2.26 -7.66 -8.65
N ALA A 243 -3.13 -6.65 -8.73
CA ALA A 243 -4.58 -6.85 -8.87
C ALA A 243 -4.99 -7.41 -10.25
N GLN A 244 -4.34 -6.99 -11.35
CA GLN A 244 -4.56 -7.61 -12.66
C GLN A 244 -4.22 -9.11 -12.63
N MET A 245 -3.07 -9.49 -12.06
CA MET A 245 -2.68 -10.89 -11.88
C MET A 245 -3.58 -11.64 -10.89
N THR A 246 -4.18 -10.95 -9.92
CA THR A 246 -5.17 -11.52 -8.98
C THR A 246 -6.43 -11.95 -9.73
N ALA A 247 -6.97 -11.12 -10.63
CA ALA A 247 -8.13 -11.47 -11.45
C ALA A 247 -7.88 -12.65 -12.40
N ILE A 248 -6.64 -12.84 -12.85
CA ILE A 248 -6.23 -14.00 -13.66
C ILE A 248 -6.15 -15.30 -12.84
N ARG A 249 -5.77 -15.18 -11.56
CA ARG A 249 -5.60 -16.32 -10.63
C ARG A 249 -6.86 -16.72 -9.87
N SER A 250 -7.82 -15.80 -9.71
CA SER A 250 -9.12 -16.08 -9.09
C SER A 250 -9.92 -17.11 -9.89
N ASN A 251 -10.66 -17.95 -9.16
CA ASN A 251 -11.54 -19.00 -9.70
C ASN A 251 -13.02 -18.61 -9.59
N THR A 252 -13.32 -17.46 -8.99
CA THR A 252 -14.68 -16.92 -8.83
C THR A 252 -14.89 -15.70 -9.71
N THR A 253 -16.13 -15.21 -9.76
CA THR A 253 -16.47 -13.92 -10.39
C THR A 253 -16.65 -12.81 -9.34
N ASN A 254 -16.08 -12.97 -8.14
CA ASN A 254 -16.29 -12.05 -7.02
C ASN A 254 -15.63 -10.67 -7.26
N ILE A 255 -14.58 -10.62 -8.07
CA ILE A 255 -13.92 -9.38 -8.50
C ILE A 255 -14.80 -8.70 -9.55
N LYS A 256 -15.40 -7.56 -9.18
CA LYS A 256 -16.29 -6.76 -10.03
C LYS A 256 -15.59 -5.55 -10.64
N GLY A 257 -14.54 -5.05 -10.01
CA GLY A 257 -13.72 -4.03 -10.64
C GLY A 257 -12.29 -3.90 -10.12
N ILE A 258 -11.48 -3.20 -10.90
CA ILE A 258 -10.12 -2.80 -10.54
C ILE A 258 -9.96 -1.32 -10.92
N VAL A 259 -9.72 -0.47 -9.93
CA VAL A 259 -9.35 0.93 -10.14
C VAL A 259 -7.92 1.10 -9.67
N THR A 260 -7.02 1.43 -10.58
CA THR A 260 -5.61 1.61 -10.27
C THR A 260 -5.24 3.08 -10.39
N TYR A 261 -4.73 3.67 -9.33
CA TYR A 261 -4.12 5.00 -9.39
C TYR A 261 -2.64 4.86 -9.69
N GLU A 262 -2.14 5.48 -10.75
CA GLU A 262 -0.71 5.61 -11.05
C GLU A 262 0.00 4.24 -11.08
N SER A 263 -0.62 3.30 -11.82
CA SER A 263 -0.16 1.91 -11.85
C SER A 263 1.14 1.77 -12.63
N ILE A 264 2.12 1.12 -11.99
CA ILE A 264 3.34 0.66 -12.66
C ILE A 264 3.20 -0.85 -12.91
N GLY A 265 3.30 -1.21 -14.18
CA GLY A 265 3.17 -2.57 -14.68
C GLY A 265 1.76 -3.00 -15.12
N TYR A 266 1.74 -3.78 -16.19
CA TYR A 266 0.55 -4.17 -16.93
C TYR A 266 0.67 -5.60 -17.46
N VAL A 267 -0.47 -6.27 -17.57
CA VAL A 267 -0.57 -7.60 -18.18
C VAL A 267 -0.94 -7.48 -19.66
N PHE A 268 -0.37 -8.34 -20.48
CA PHE A 268 -0.63 -8.45 -21.91
C PHE A 268 -0.76 -9.91 -22.35
N PRO A 269 -1.50 -10.21 -23.43
CA PRO A 269 -1.58 -11.57 -23.96
C PRO A 269 -0.36 -11.93 -24.81
N ASP A 270 -0.04 -13.21 -24.87
CA ASP A 270 1.07 -13.81 -25.65
C ASP A 270 0.95 -13.66 -27.18
N ASN A 271 -0.21 -13.25 -27.70
CA ASN A 271 -0.45 -13.09 -29.12
C ASN A 271 -0.21 -11.66 -29.66
N VAL A 272 0.42 -10.76 -28.88
CA VAL A 272 0.81 -9.41 -29.33
C VAL A 272 2.31 -9.20 -29.24
N ASN A 273 2.86 -8.33 -30.10
CA ASN A 273 4.28 -7.98 -30.07
C ASN A 273 4.62 -7.09 -28.86
N ILE A 274 4.91 -7.73 -27.73
CA ILE A 274 5.40 -7.17 -26.46
C ILE A 274 6.39 -8.17 -25.86
N THR A 275 7.60 -7.72 -25.55
CA THR A 275 8.58 -8.49 -24.79
C THR A 275 8.22 -8.43 -23.31
N ALA A 276 8.15 -9.58 -22.63
CA ALA A 276 7.99 -9.63 -21.18
C ALA A 276 9.26 -9.17 -20.46
N ASP A 277 9.10 -8.47 -19.35
CA ASP A 277 10.16 -8.25 -18.36
C ASP A 277 9.76 -8.93 -17.04
N THR A 278 10.53 -9.96 -16.67
CA THR A 278 10.40 -10.70 -15.41
C THR A 278 11.62 -10.53 -14.50
N VAL A 279 12.56 -9.65 -14.85
CA VAL A 279 13.71 -9.30 -14.01
C VAL A 279 13.23 -8.45 -12.83
N GLY A 280 12.38 -7.45 -13.11
CA GLY A 280 11.72 -6.62 -12.11
C GLY A 280 10.29 -7.07 -11.75
N GLY A 281 9.70 -6.42 -10.75
CA GLY A 281 8.29 -6.57 -10.36
C GLY A 281 7.30 -5.71 -11.15
N PHE A 282 7.75 -4.98 -12.17
CA PHE A 282 6.92 -3.98 -12.89
C PHE A 282 6.54 -4.37 -14.33
N GLY A 283 6.95 -5.54 -14.83
CA GLY A 283 6.57 -5.98 -16.18
C GLY A 283 7.15 -5.09 -17.31
N PRO A 284 6.67 -5.25 -18.56
CA PRO A 284 5.43 -5.93 -18.98
C PRO A 284 5.33 -7.41 -18.58
N VAL A 285 4.17 -7.83 -18.08
CA VAL A 285 3.90 -9.26 -17.83
C VAL A 285 3.11 -9.82 -19.00
N VAL A 286 3.63 -10.87 -19.65
CA VAL A 286 2.94 -11.57 -20.75
C VAL A 286 2.37 -12.89 -20.24
N VAL A 287 1.09 -13.14 -20.52
CA VAL A 287 0.36 -14.36 -20.12
C VAL A 287 -0.32 -15.00 -21.34
N PRO A 288 -0.66 -16.30 -21.31
CA PRO A 288 -1.44 -16.93 -22.36
C PRO A 288 -2.76 -16.17 -22.64
N LEU A 289 -3.16 -16.03 -23.89
CA LEU A 289 -4.41 -15.32 -24.26
C LEU A 289 -5.65 -15.84 -23.51
N ALA A 290 -5.70 -17.14 -23.19
CA ALA A 290 -6.78 -17.73 -22.39
C ALA A 290 -6.82 -17.18 -20.94
N GLU A 291 -5.66 -16.85 -20.36
CA GLU A 291 -5.53 -16.21 -19.05
C GLU A 291 -5.83 -14.72 -19.13
N PHE A 292 -5.33 -14.02 -20.16
CA PHE A 292 -5.66 -12.60 -20.39
C PHE A 292 -7.18 -12.38 -20.53
N LYS A 293 -7.89 -13.31 -21.18
CA LYS A 293 -9.36 -13.31 -21.27
C LYS A 293 -10.08 -13.48 -19.93
N LYS A 294 -9.40 -13.83 -18.84
CA LYS A 294 -9.98 -13.74 -17.47
C LYS A 294 -9.96 -12.30 -16.97
N LEU A 295 -8.84 -11.57 -17.16
CA LEU A 295 -8.75 -10.15 -16.84
C LEU A 295 -9.80 -9.35 -17.64
N ALA A 296 -9.97 -9.66 -18.92
CA ALA A 296 -11.00 -9.02 -19.75
C ALA A 296 -12.45 -9.32 -19.32
N LYS A 297 -12.70 -10.31 -18.46
CA LYS A 297 -14.03 -10.59 -17.89
C LYS A 297 -14.32 -9.82 -16.59
N VAL A 298 -13.37 -9.05 -16.07
CA VAL A 298 -13.64 -8.14 -14.95
C VAL A 298 -14.62 -7.06 -15.43
N PRO A 299 -15.80 -6.90 -14.79
CA PRO A 299 -16.86 -6.01 -15.29
C PRO A 299 -16.49 -4.54 -15.49
N ALA A 300 -15.53 -4.01 -14.74
CA ALA A 300 -15.09 -2.62 -14.84
C ALA A 300 -13.62 -2.43 -14.43
N ILE A 301 -12.79 -1.90 -15.32
CA ILE A 301 -11.39 -1.55 -15.05
C ILE A 301 -11.17 -0.06 -15.36
N GLN A 302 -10.47 0.64 -14.47
CA GLN A 302 -10.06 2.03 -14.70
C GLN A 302 -8.60 2.24 -14.28
N PHE A 303 -7.78 2.68 -15.24
CA PHE A 303 -6.41 3.12 -14.99
C PHE A 303 -6.42 4.66 -14.84
N VAL A 304 -6.29 5.15 -13.61
CA VAL A 304 -6.27 6.58 -13.27
C VAL A 304 -4.83 7.07 -13.21
N TRP A 305 -4.53 8.21 -13.80
CA TRP A 305 -3.24 8.91 -13.76
C TRP A 305 -3.41 10.32 -13.20
N GLY A 306 -2.40 10.84 -12.50
CA GLY A 306 -2.36 12.21 -12.01
C GLY A 306 -2.18 13.24 -13.13
N ASP A 307 -1.62 14.39 -12.77
CA ASP A 307 -1.25 15.45 -13.71
C ASP A 307 0.27 15.41 -13.98
N HIS A 308 0.82 16.34 -14.76
CA HIS A 308 2.27 16.43 -15.03
C HIS A 308 2.89 15.11 -15.53
N ARG A 309 2.15 14.37 -16.36
CA ARG A 309 2.59 13.16 -17.03
C ARG A 309 2.87 13.46 -18.51
N GLU A 310 4.12 13.30 -18.92
CA GLU A 310 4.49 13.49 -20.33
C GLU A 310 3.70 12.55 -21.26
N PRO A 311 3.34 12.98 -22.49
CA PRO A 311 2.54 12.18 -23.41
C PRO A 311 3.16 10.83 -23.78
N ASP A 312 4.49 10.74 -23.74
CA ASP A 312 5.29 9.54 -24.03
C ASP A 312 5.63 8.71 -22.78
N ASN A 313 5.11 9.07 -21.59
CA ASN A 313 5.32 8.33 -20.36
C ASN A 313 5.03 6.83 -20.57
N PHE A 314 6.06 6.01 -20.36
CA PHE A 314 6.07 4.58 -20.67
C PHE A 314 4.88 3.81 -20.06
N TYR A 315 4.54 4.09 -18.80
CA TYR A 315 3.45 3.40 -18.13
C TYR A 315 2.06 3.96 -18.52
N VAL A 316 1.94 5.26 -18.81
CA VAL A 316 0.72 5.82 -19.41
C VAL A 316 0.44 5.15 -20.75
N LEU A 317 1.44 5.03 -21.64
CA LEU A 317 1.33 4.32 -22.92
C LEU A 317 0.97 2.85 -22.74
N GLN A 318 1.59 2.15 -21.79
CA GLN A 318 1.21 0.77 -21.47
C GLN A 318 -0.23 0.64 -20.96
N SER A 319 -0.70 1.57 -20.10
CA SER A 319 -2.07 1.54 -19.58
C SER A 319 -3.11 1.69 -20.69
N ARG A 320 -2.87 2.60 -21.64
CA ARG A 320 -3.70 2.81 -22.83
C ARG A 320 -3.71 1.55 -23.71
N ARG A 321 -2.56 0.92 -23.93
CA ARG A 321 -2.44 -0.33 -24.70
C ARG A 321 -3.12 -1.52 -24.01
N CYS A 322 -2.99 -1.63 -22.68
CA CYS A 322 -3.63 -2.68 -21.88
C CYS A 322 -5.16 -2.53 -21.89
N ALA A 323 -5.68 -1.32 -21.68
CA ALA A 323 -7.11 -1.02 -21.78
C ALA A 323 -7.68 -1.35 -23.17
N ALA A 324 -6.99 -0.94 -24.24
CA ALA A 324 -7.40 -1.25 -25.61
C ALA A 324 -7.47 -2.78 -25.86
N LEU A 325 -6.51 -3.55 -25.35
CA LEU A 325 -6.49 -5.01 -25.48
C LEU A 325 -7.58 -5.69 -24.63
N ILE A 326 -7.84 -5.19 -23.41
CA ILE A 326 -8.98 -5.67 -22.60
C ILE A 326 -10.30 -5.49 -23.37
N ASN A 327 -10.51 -4.31 -23.96
CA ASN A 327 -11.72 -3.99 -24.73
C ASN A 327 -11.82 -4.81 -26.03
N GLN A 328 -10.68 -5.07 -26.71
CA GLN A 328 -10.63 -5.94 -27.89
C GLN A 328 -11.11 -7.37 -27.59
N TYR A 329 -10.97 -7.84 -26.35
CA TYR A 329 -11.48 -9.14 -25.90
C TYR A 329 -12.82 -9.07 -25.15
N GLY A 330 -13.58 -7.98 -25.33
CA GLY A 330 -14.94 -7.80 -24.82
C GLY A 330 -15.04 -7.32 -23.38
N GLY A 331 -13.94 -6.83 -22.80
CA GLY A 331 -13.94 -6.19 -21.48
C GLY A 331 -14.36 -4.73 -21.49
N ASN A 332 -14.33 -4.13 -20.30
CA ASN A 332 -14.67 -2.74 -20.05
C ASN A 332 -13.54 -2.08 -19.26
N ALA A 333 -12.55 -1.55 -19.98
CA ALA A 333 -11.39 -0.85 -19.44
C ALA A 333 -11.27 0.56 -20.02
N GLN A 334 -10.98 1.53 -19.16
CA GLN A 334 -10.74 2.91 -19.53
C GLN A 334 -9.47 3.47 -18.86
N VAL A 335 -8.88 4.48 -19.48
CA VAL A 335 -7.83 5.31 -18.88
C VAL A 335 -8.44 6.67 -18.54
N LEU A 336 -8.09 7.23 -17.39
CA LEU A 336 -8.52 8.55 -16.93
C LEU A 336 -7.29 9.35 -16.50
N MET A 337 -6.97 10.41 -17.23
CA MET A 337 -5.96 11.41 -16.86
C MET A 337 -6.65 12.48 -16.00
N LEU A 338 -6.34 12.56 -14.70
CA LEU A 338 -7.01 13.50 -13.79
C LEU A 338 -6.85 14.96 -14.24
N GLY A 339 -5.64 15.33 -14.71
CA GLY A 339 -5.34 16.67 -15.21
C GLY A 339 -6.06 17.03 -16.51
N ASP A 340 -6.23 16.09 -17.44
CA ASP A 340 -6.73 16.39 -18.80
C ASP A 340 -8.22 16.09 -18.95
N ASP A 341 -8.68 14.95 -18.45
CA ASP A 341 -10.06 14.48 -18.63
C ASP A 341 -11.02 15.03 -17.55
N ALA A 342 -10.49 15.38 -16.37
CA ALA A 342 -11.27 15.84 -15.22
C ALA A 342 -10.91 17.26 -14.72
N GLY A 343 -9.87 17.89 -15.28
CA GLY A 343 -9.42 19.22 -14.88
C GLY A 343 -8.85 19.32 -13.46
N LEU A 344 -8.44 18.20 -12.86
CA LEU A 344 -7.83 18.15 -11.53
C LEU A 344 -6.32 18.33 -11.67
N LYS A 345 -5.88 19.58 -11.55
CA LYS A 345 -4.49 19.99 -11.77
C LYS A 345 -3.59 19.76 -10.56
N GLY A 346 -2.33 19.44 -10.83
CA GLY A 346 -1.31 19.16 -9.81
C GLY A 346 -1.49 17.87 -9.01
N SER A 347 -2.34 16.94 -9.46
CA SER A 347 -2.49 15.62 -8.83
C SER A 347 -1.20 14.79 -8.93
N THR A 348 -0.79 14.21 -7.80
CA THR A 348 0.48 13.51 -7.60
C THR A 348 0.36 12.01 -7.95
N HIS A 349 1.40 11.22 -7.64
CA HIS A 349 1.36 9.76 -7.74
C HIS A 349 0.33 9.10 -6.79
N ILE A 350 -0.17 9.82 -5.79
CA ILE A 350 -1.07 9.29 -4.74
C ILE A 350 -2.28 10.24 -4.60
N PRO A 351 -3.10 10.40 -5.65
CA PRO A 351 -4.13 11.44 -5.75
C PRO A 351 -5.30 11.28 -4.76
N PHE A 352 -5.34 10.16 -4.03
CA PHE A 352 -6.29 9.91 -2.94
C PHE A 352 -5.78 10.36 -1.55
N ALA A 353 -4.50 10.72 -1.42
CA ALA A 353 -3.89 11.37 -0.26
C ALA A 353 -3.67 12.89 -0.47
N ASP A 354 -3.77 13.34 -1.72
CA ASP A 354 -3.64 14.74 -2.12
C ASP A 354 -4.67 15.68 -1.48
N LEU A 355 -4.32 16.97 -1.38
CA LEU A 355 -5.13 18.01 -0.72
C LEU A 355 -6.57 18.10 -1.24
N ASP A 356 -6.82 17.80 -2.52
CA ASP A 356 -8.16 17.81 -3.11
C ASP A 356 -8.76 16.42 -3.38
N ASN A 357 -8.28 15.38 -2.69
CA ASN A 357 -8.74 13.98 -2.82
C ASN A 357 -10.27 13.79 -2.79
N ALA A 358 -11.04 14.70 -2.19
CA ALA A 358 -12.49 14.73 -2.23
C ALA A 358 -13.06 14.76 -3.66
N LYS A 359 -12.40 15.47 -4.58
CA LYS A 359 -12.76 15.54 -6.00
C LYS A 359 -12.44 14.22 -6.70
N VAL A 360 -11.25 13.66 -6.46
CA VAL A 360 -10.82 12.36 -7.00
C VAL A 360 -11.76 11.23 -6.52
N ALA A 361 -12.16 11.27 -5.24
CA ALA A 361 -13.13 10.34 -4.67
C ALA A 361 -14.53 10.48 -5.28
N ALA A 362 -14.91 11.66 -5.78
CA ALA A 362 -16.18 11.86 -6.49
C ALA A 362 -16.13 11.30 -7.92
N LEU A 363 -14.94 11.20 -8.54
CA LEU A 363 -14.76 10.46 -9.80
C LEU A 363 -14.88 8.95 -9.57
N LEU A 364 -14.37 8.45 -8.45
CA LEU A 364 -14.57 7.05 -8.04
C LEU A 364 -16.04 6.74 -7.71
N ASP A 365 -16.80 7.65 -7.08
CA ASP A 365 -18.25 7.48 -6.91
C ASP A 365 -18.97 7.34 -8.26
N LYS A 366 -18.63 8.18 -9.25
CA LYS A 366 -19.18 8.09 -10.60
C LYS A 366 -18.85 6.75 -11.26
N PHE A 367 -17.60 6.28 -11.13
CA PHE A 367 -17.19 4.96 -11.63
C PHE A 367 -17.99 3.83 -10.98
N LEU A 368 -18.16 3.85 -9.65
CA LEU A 368 -18.89 2.81 -8.93
C LEU A 368 -20.37 2.79 -9.32
N ALA A 369 -21.04 3.96 -9.36
CA ALA A 369 -22.44 4.07 -9.76
C ALA A 369 -22.68 3.67 -11.22
N ALA A 370 -21.82 4.11 -12.15
CA ALA A 370 -21.94 3.79 -13.58
C ALA A 370 -21.80 2.28 -13.88
N ASN A 371 -21.16 1.53 -12.98
CA ASN A 371 -20.99 0.08 -13.10
C ASN A 371 -21.89 -0.72 -12.12
N HIS A 372 -22.87 -0.06 -11.49
CA HIS A 372 -23.82 -0.65 -10.52
C HIS A 372 -23.16 -1.27 -9.27
N LEU A 373 -22.03 -0.70 -8.84
CA LEU A 373 -21.22 -1.11 -7.69
C LEU A 373 -21.51 -0.25 -6.44
N ASP A 374 -22.68 0.37 -6.39
CA ASP A 374 -23.15 1.21 -5.28
C ASP A 374 -24.43 0.65 -4.61
N GLY A 375 -24.90 -0.52 -4.99
CA GLY A 375 -26.06 -1.17 -4.35
C GLY A 375 -25.87 -1.44 -2.85
N TYR A 376 -26.91 -1.21 -2.04
CA TYR A 376 -26.95 -1.60 -0.62
C TYR A 376 -27.22 -3.10 -0.45
N LEU A 377 -26.69 -3.73 0.61
CA LEU A 377 -27.05 -5.11 0.93
C LEU A 377 -28.53 -5.21 1.33
N SER A 378 -29.28 -6.06 0.61
CA SER A 378 -30.69 -6.35 0.87
C SER A 378 -30.89 -7.00 2.24
N GLY A 379 -32.11 -6.92 2.78
CA GLY A 379 -32.45 -7.40 4.13
C GLY A 379 -32.03 -8.86 4.39
N ASP A 380 -32.37 -9.76 3.47
CA ASP A 380 -32.05 -11.20 3.59
C ASP A 380 -30.54 -11.48 3.56
N SER A 381 -29.77 -10.69 2.81
CA SER A 381 -28.31 -10.82 2.71
C SER A 381 -27.61 -10.52 4.04
N ARG A 382 -28.24 -9.71 4.91
CA ARG A 382 -27.68 -9.28 6.19
C ARG A 382 -27.56 -10.45 7.18
N ALA A 383 -28.49 -11.41 7.14
CA ALA A 383 -28.47 -12.61 7.98
C ALA A 383 -27.36 -13.61 7.61
N VAL A 384 -26.97 -13.67 6.33
CA VAL A 384 -25.87 -14.53 5.86
C VAL A 384 -24.50 -13.98 6.30
N SER A 385 -24.33 -12.65 6.27
CA SER A 385 -23.12 -11.96 6.74
C SER A 385 -22.78 -12.26 8.21
N THR A 386 -23.79 -12.37 9.07
CA THR A 386 -23.62 -12.72 10.50
C THR A 386 -23.21 -14.18 10.74
N ALA A 387 -23.46 -15.09 9.79
CA ALA A 387 -23.14 -16.51 9.95
C ALA A 387 -21.66 -16.85 9.70
N ILE A 388 -20.88 -15.96 9.08
CA ILE A 388 -19.46 -16.17 8.76
C ILE A 388 -18.54 -15.50 9.83
N SER A 389 -18.94 -15.60 11.10
CA SER A 389 -18.04 -15.38 12.25
C SER A 389 -17.54 -16.72 12.78
N PRO A 390 -16.30 -16.82 13.29
CA PRO A 390 -15.69 -18.12 13.59
C PRO A 390 -16.43 -18.83 14.71
N SER A 391 -16.60 -20.15 14.54
CA SER A 391 -17.15 -21.03 15.56
C SER A 391 -16.23 -21.05 16.78
N ALA A 392 -16.52 -20.22 17.77
CA ALA A 392 -15.93 -20.35 19.09
C ALA A 392 -16.34 -21.72 19.66
N SER A 393 -15.39 -22.63 19.78
CA SER A 393 -15.56 -23.94 20.40
C SER A 393 -15.78 -23.78 21.91
N GLN A 394 -17.00 -23.40 22.31
CA GLN A 394 -17.43 -23.46 23.70
C GLN A 394 -17.46 -24.92 24.15
N GLY A 395 -16.35 -25.38 24.74
CA GLY A 395 -16.32 -26.60 25.51
C GLY A 395 -17.34 -26.52 26.64
N ARG A 396 -18.43 -27.29 26.53
CA ARG A 396 -19.30 -27.62 27.66
C ARG A 396 -19.20 -29.11 27.92
N GLY A 397 -18.55 -29.46 29.02
CA GLY A 397 -18.36 -30.85 29.40
C GLY A 397 -19.70 -31.56 29.62
N LYS A 398 -19.82 -32.76 29.04
CA LYS A 398 -20.74 -33.80 29.51
C LYS A 398 -19.94 -35.09 29.69
N LYS A 399 -20.16 -35.77 30.81
CA LYS A 399 -19.50 -37.04 31.15
C LYS A 399 -19.79 -38.11 30.08
N PRO A 400 -18.85 -39.00 29.75
CA PRO A 400 -19.13 -40.13 28.88
C PRO A 400 -20.00 -41.18 29.61
N PRO A 401 -20.96 -41.82 28.95
CA PRO A 401 -21.57 -43.05 29.44
C PRO A 401 -20.63 -44.24 29.22
N HIS A 402 -20.70 -45.24 30.11
CA HIS A 402 -20.04 -46.53 29.90
C HIS A 402 -20.60 -47.23 28.65
N CYS A 403 -19.72 -47.81 27.84
CA CYS A 403 -20.06 -48.91 26.93
C CYS A 403 -19.04 -50.04 27.08
N SER A 404 -19.56 -51.26 27.17
CA SER A 404 -18.81 -52.49 27.42
C SER A 404 -18.13 -53.04 26.18
N GLY A 405 -16.91 -53.54 26.37
CA GLY A 405 -16.14 -54.51 25.58
C GLY A 405 -16.59 -54.92 24.17
N LYS A 406 -15.63 -54.87 23.25
CA LYS A 406 -15.22 -56.05 22.46
C LYS A 406 -13.79 -55.90 21.95
N THR A 407 -12.97 -56.91 22.24
CA THR A 407 -11.59 -57.01 21.75
C THR A 407 -11.59 -57.40 20.28
N GLN A 408 -10.90 -56.66 19.42
CA GLN A 408 -10.45 -57.16 18.12
C GLN A 408 -9.00 -56.77 17.86
N THR A 409 -8.17 -57.80 17.76
CA THR A 409 -6.76 -57.74 17.37
C THR A 409 -6.65 -57.55 15.86
N VAL A 410 -6.00 -56.48 15.41
CA VAL A 410 -5.58 -56.35 14.01
C VAL A 410 -4.14 -56.85 13.88
N ARG A 411 -3.93 -57.85 13.01
CA ARG A 411 -2.60 -58.41 12.73
C ARG A 411 -1.87 -57.56 11.69
N HIS A 412 -0.55 -57.54 11.79
CA HIS A 412 0.32 -57.09 10.70
C HIS A 412 0.10 -57.94 9.44
N GLY A 413 0.13 -57.28 8.27
CA GLY A 413 0.24 -57.92 6.97
C GLY A 413 1.47 -57.39 6.24
N GLU A 414 2.48 -58.25 6.07
CA GLU A 414 3.56 -58.06 5.10
C GLU A 414 3.11 -58.56 3.72
N LEU A 415 3.58 -57.94 2.63
CA LEU A 415 3.83 -58.56 1.32
C LEU A 415 4.88 -57.70 0.55
N PRO A 416 5.55 -58.21 -0.50
CA PRO A 416 7.01 -58.08 -0.64
C PRO A 416 7.51 -57.06 -1.70
N GLY A 417 8.85 -56.92 -1.79
CA GLY A 417 9.55 -56.17 -2.85
C GLY A 417 9.57 -56.90 -4.22
N THR A 418 10.46 -56.63 -5.16
CA THR A 418 11.69 -55.80 -5.18
C THR A 418 11.92 -55.25 -6.60
N GLY A 419 12.72 -54.18 -6.75
CA GLY A 419 13.08 -53.64 -8.08
C GLY A 419 14.32 -52.73 -8.02
N THR A 420 15.50 -53.28 -8.32
CA THR A 420 16.79 -52.59 -8.27
C THR A 420 17.26 -52.10 -9.64
N GLN A 421 17.84 -50.89 -9.72
CA GLN A 421 18.86 -50.54 -10.73
C GLN A 421 19.81 -49.42 -10.22
N THR A 422 21.07 -49.45 -10.67
CA THR A 422 22.24 -48.62 -10.26
C THR A 422 23.13 -48.38 -11.49
N TRP A 423 24.18 -47.54 -11.57
CA TRP A 423 25.06 -46.76 -10.65
C TRP A 423 25.33 -45.35 -11.30
N PRO A 424 26.34 -44.49 -10.98
CA PRO A 424 27.30 -44.42 -9.86
C PRO A 424 27.38 -43.05 -9.13
N GLY A 425 28.12 -42.99 -8.01
CA GLY A 425 28.33 -41.76 -7.23
C GLY A 425 29.58 -40.93 -7.59
N ARG A 426 29.78 -39.82 -6.85
CA ARG A 426 31.05 -39.08 -6.75
C ARG A 426 31.34 -38.65 -5.31
N HIS A 427 32.60 -38.33 -5.05
CA HIS A 427 33.21 -38.37 -3.72
C HIS A 427 32.82 -37.22 -2.79
N LEU A 428 32.71 -37.57 -1.50
CA LEU A 428 32.72 -36.64 -0.38
C LEU A 428 34.16 -36.11 -0.19
N LEU A 429 34.35 -34.79 -0.18
CA LEU A 429 35.62 -34.18 0.24
C LEU A 429 35.36 -33.28 1.47
N MET A 430 35.84 -33.71 2.63
CA MET A 430 35.94 -32.82 3.79
C MET A 430 37.08 -31.82 3.54
N VAL A 431 36.83 -30.54 3.81
CA VAL A 431 37.89 -29.52 3.90
C VAL A 431 37.80 -28.84 5.25
N HIS A 432 38.83 -29.02 6.07
CA HIS A 432 39.01 -28.30 7.33
C HIS A 432 39.48 -26.86 7.07
N SER A 433 38.99 -25.95 7.90
CA SER A 433 39.58 -24.65 8.29
C SER A 433 40.94 -24.26 7.68
N GLN A 434 40.93 -23.25 6.80
CA GLN A 434 42.01 -22.25 6.71
C GLN A 434 41.42 -20.84 6.51
N MET A 435 41.41 -20.04 7.58
CA MET A 435 41.33 -18.58 7.47
C MET A 435 42.72 -18.04 7.12
N GLY A 436 42.85 -17.19 6.10
CA GLY A 436 44.14 -16.54 5.80
C GLY A 436 44.25 -15.76 4.48
N THR A 437 43.54 -16.15 3.42
CA THR A 437 43.85 -15.65 2.06
C THR A 437 42.71 -14.95 1.30
N ARG A 438 41.51 -14.80 1.89
CA ARG A 438 40.35 -14.18 1.20
C ARG A 438 40.40 -12.64 1.07
N GLY A 439 41.30 -11.95 1.76
CA GLY A 439 41.39 -10.48 1.69
C GLY A 439 41.92 -9.95 0.36
N ALA A 440 42.97 -10.56 -0.20
CA ALA A 440 43.68 -10.03 -1.35
C ALA A 440 42.92 -10.17 -2.68
N MET A 441 42.14 -11.24 -2.87
CA MET A 441 41.34 -11.44 -4.08
C MET A 441 40.17 -10.44 -4.18
N ALA A 442 39.44 -10.23 -3.09
CA ALA A 442 38.33 -9.27 -3.06
C ALA A 442 38.77 -7.84 -3.39
N GLU A 443 40.01 -7.49 -3.03
CA GLU A 443 40.61 -6.18 -3.31
C GLU A 443 41.15 -6.06 -4.75
N ALA A 444 41.32 -7.15 -5.49
CA ALA A 444 41.64 -7.14 -6.92
C ALA A 444 40.36 -6.98 -7.75
N ASP A 445 39.33 -7.79 -7.47
CA ASP A 445 38.04 -7.74 -8.16
C ASP A 445 37.35 -6.36 -8.01
N ALA A 446 37.46 -5.75 -6.82
CA ALA A 446 36.94 -4.39 -6.57
C ALA A 446 37.68 -3.28 -7.35
N ARG A 447 38.94 -3.50 -7.75
CA ARG A 447 39.70 -2.58 -8.61
C ARG A 447 39.34 -2.75 -10.08
N GLU A 448 39.17 -4.00 -10.52
CA GLU A 448 38.71 -4.31 -11.89
C GLU A 448 37.31 -3.71 -12.14
N ALA A 449 36.36 -3.93 -11.22
CA ALA A 449 34.99 -3.42 -11.31
C ALA A 449 34.89 -1.89 -11.29
N ARG A 450 35.75 -1.20 -10.53
CA ARG A 450 35.83 0.27 -10.56
C ARG A 450 36.26 0.79 -11.92
N LYS A 451 37.24 0.13 -12.54
CA LYS A 451 37.77 0.52 -13.85
C LYS A 451 36.73 0.35 -14.96
N THR A 452 35.96 -0.74 -14.94
CA THR A 452 34.84 -0.95 -15.87
C THR A 452 33.75 0.11 -15.71
N MET A 453 33.48 0.54 -14.47
CA MET A 453 32.46 1.56 -14.19
C MET A 453 32.90 2.97 -14.62
N GLU A 454 34.18 3.31 -14.48
CA GLU A 454 34.74 4.57 -15.00
C GLU A 454 34.77 4.61 -16.54
N GLU A 455 35.04 3.48 -17.21
CA GLU A 455 34.96 3.37 -18.67
C GLU A 455 33.51 3.50 -19.17
N ALA A 456 32.55 2.87 -18.49
CA ALA A 456 31.12 3.02 -18.79
C ALA A 456 30.61 4.48 -18.61
N MET A 457 31.08 5.18 -17.56
CA MET A 457 30.74 6.60 -17.37
C MET A 457 31.34 7.52 -18.43
N ARG A 458 32.54 7.22 -18.95
CA ARG A 458 33.15 7.98 -20.06
C ARG A 458 32.39 7.80 -21.37
N SER A 459 31.77 6.65 -21.60
CA SER A 459 30.95 6.38 -22.79
C SER A 459 29.62 7.15 -22.82
N PHE A 460 29.15 7.70 -21.67
CA PHE A 460 27.88 8.42 -21.57
C PHE A 460 27.97 9.94 -21.82
N ILE A 461 29.16 10.49 -22.07
CA ILE A 461 29.39 11.95 -22.21
C ILE A 461 29.44 12.39 -23.69
N PHE A 462 29.29 11.47 -24.65
CA PHE A 462 29.44 11.76 -26.10
C PHE A 462 28.23 11.38 -26.97
N VAL A 463 27.01 11.49 -26.45
CA VAL A 463 25.79 11.68 -27.28
C VAL A 463 24.84 12.65 -26.58
N VAL A 464 24.91 13.93 -26.97
CA VAL A 464 23.85 14.96 -26.83
C VAL A 464 23.84 15.75 -28.13
#